data_AF-A0A8J3HAL4-F1
#
_entry.id   AF-A0A8J3HAL4-F1
#
_cell.length_a   1.000
_cell.length_b   1.000
_cell.length_c   1.000
_cell.angle_alpha   90.00
_cell.angle_beta   90.00
_cell.angle_gamma   90.00
#
_symmetry.space_group_name_H-M   'P 1'
#
loop_
_entity.id
_entity.type
_entity.pdbx_description
1 polymer ?
#
loop_
_entity_poly.entity_id
_entity_poly.type
_entity_poly.pdbx_seq_one_letter_code
_entity_poly.pdbx_strand_id
1 'polypeptide(L)'
;MMTQSIETREGLPQEMTALLRYYPRDSWPDHPNFAASIANWMGAHATFRALGEMIVEDTERFLDKEMEQDLYLHRIGRHGNALVHSLHGHHTWEDRKFFPELEAADRRFASGLEMLEGDHVGLDGVLDSFTRAGNRMIQLEVLDPSQLRDEAGEVLKKGGTIRRFLDRHLTDEEDLVVPILLHHRLRG
;
A
#
# COMPACT_ATOMS: atom_id res chain seq x y z
N MET A 1 -16.53 -9.85 -17.43
CA MET A 1 -15.33 -9.01 -17.62
C MET A 1 -14.81 -8.70 -16.23
N MET A 2 -13.55 -9.01 -15.92
CA MET A 2 -12.96 -8.57 -14.66
C MET A 2 -12.90 -7.04 -14.70
N THR A 3 -13.41 -6.39 -13.66
CA THR A 3 -13.31 -4.94 -13.48
C THR A 3 -11.87 -4.60 -13.12
N GLN A 4 -11.28 -3.63 -13.83
CA GLN A 4 -9.94 -3.14 -13.52
C GLN A 4 -9.90 -2.24 -12.26
N SER A 5 -11.06 -1.77 -11.81
CA SER A 5 -11.19 -0.97 -10.58
C SER A 5 -10.83 -1.79 -9.35
N ILE A 6 -9.82 -1.32 -8.61
CA ILE A 6 -9.37 -1.90 -7.34
C ILE A 6 -10.46 -2.07 -6.28
N GLU A 7 -11.56 -1.30 -6.33
CA GLU A 7 -12.67 -1.46 -5.39
C GLU A 7 -13.45 -2.77 -5.58
N THR A 8 -13.38 -3.35 -6.78
CA THR A 8 -14.17 -4.53 -7.16
C THR A 8 -13.33 -5.66 -7.75
N ARG A 9 -12.04 -5.40 -8.01
CA ARG A 9 -11.10 -6.37 -8.57
C ARG A 9 -10.82 -7.46 -7.52
N GLU A 10 -11.14 -8.71 -7.85
CA GLU A 10 -10.86 -9.86 -6.99
C GLU A 10 -9.47 -10.47 -7.24
N GLY A 11 -8.84 -10.12 -8.36
CA GLY A 11 -7.48 -10.51 -8.71
C GLY A 11 -7.13 -10.15 -10.15
N LEU A 12 -5.89 -10.42 -10.53
CA LEU A 12 -5.39 -10.17 -11.87
C LEU A 12 -5.96 -11.15 -12.92
N PRO A 13 -6.25 -10.66 -14.15
CA PRO A 13 -6.49 -11.51 -15.31
C PRO A 13 -5.34 -12.48 -15.63
N GLN A 14 -5.63 -13.54 -16.38
CA GLN A 14 -4.65 -14.59 -16.69
C GLN A 14 -3.47 -14.06 -17.51
N GLU A 15 -3.71 -13.08 -18.37
CA GLU A 15 -2.70 -12.41 -19.20
C GLU A 15 -1.69 -11.64 -18.35
N MET A 16 -2.12 -11.02 -17.24
CA MET A 16 -1.25 -10.30 -16.32
C MET A 16 -0.50 -11.25 -15.38
N THR A 17 -1.05 -12.43 -15.11
CA THR A 17 -0.41 -13.47 -14.25
C THR A 17 0.28 -14.57 -15.04
N ALA A 18 0.54 -14.36 -16.33
CA ALA A 18 1.06 -15.41 -17.21
C ALA A 18 2.39 -16.02 -16.71
N LEU A 19 3.27 -15.20 -16.11
CA LEU A 19 4.54 -15.66 -15.56
C LEU A 19 4.41 -16.29 -14.17
N LEU A 20 3.38 -15.95 -13.38
CA LEU A 20 3.20 -16.47 -12.03
C LEU A 20 3.07 -18.00 -11.98
N ARG A 21 2.54 -18.62 -13.05
CA ARG A 21 2.47 -20.08 -13.19
C ARG A 21 3.84 -20.75 -13.30
N TYR A 22 4.83 -20.04 -13.85
CA TYR A 22 6.20 -20.52 -14.01
C TYR A 22 7.07 -20.15 -12.80
N TYR A 23 6.71 -19.08 -12.09
CA TYR A 23 7.39 -18.57 -10.91
C TYR A 23 6.40 -18.40 -9.74
N PRO A 24 5.91 -19.50 -9.14
CA PRO A 24 4.95 -19.43 -8.05
C PRO A 24 5.57 -18.76 -6.82
N ARG A 25 4.76 -18.02 -6.04
CA ARG A 25 5.18 -17.26 -4.84
C ARG A 25 6.13 -18.03 -3.93
N ASP A 26 5.79 -19.27 -3.60
CA ASP A 26 6.58 -20.11 -2.67
C ASP A 26 8.00 -20.42 -3.16
N SER A 27 8.27 -20.25 -4.46
CA SER A 27 9.59 -20.48 -5.06
C SER A 27 10.50 -19.25 -5.09
N TRP A 28 9.96 -18.05 -4.83
CA TRP A 28 10.72 -16.81 -5.00
C TRP A 28 11.97 -16.73 -4.14
N PRO A 29 11.93 -17.02 -2.81
CA PRO A 29 13.09 -16.83 -1.95
C PRO A 29 14.32 -17.67 -2.35
N ASP A 30 14.08 -18.84 -2.94
CA ASP A 30 15.13 -19.78 -3.36
C ASP A 30 15.51 -19.62 -4.85
N HIS A 31 14.83 -18.72 -5.58
CA HIS A 31 15.07 -18.55 -7.01
C HIS A 31 16.44 -17.86 -7.25
N PRO A 32 17.28 -18.35 -8.18
CA PRO A 32 18.62 -17.81 -8.39
C PRO A 32 18.67 -16.33 -8.83
N ASN A 33 17.58 -15.84 -9.43
CA ASN A 33 17.44 -14.43 -9.84
C ASN A 33 16.70 -13.58 -8.78
N PHE A 34 16.43 -14.11 -7.58
CA PHE A 34 15.80 -13.34 -6.51
C PHE A 34 16.84 -12.49 -5.79
N ALA A 35 17.07 -11.30 -6.35
CA ALA A 35 18.07 -10.38 -5.85
C ALA A 35 17.64 -9.68 -4.55
N ALA A 36 18.62 -9.19 -3.78
CA ALA A 36 18.37 -8.44 -2.54
C ALA A 36 17.51 -7.18 -2.76
N SER A 37 17.58 -6.59 -3.95
CA SER A 37 16.74 -5.45 -4.36
C SER A 37 15.25 -5.82 -4.39
N ILE A 38 14.90 -7.02 -4.88
CA ILE A 38 13.53 -7.55 -4.91
C ILE A 38 13.03 -7.77 -3.48
N ALA A 39 13.86 -8.39 -2.63
CA ALA A 39 13.55 -8.60 -1.22
C ALA A 39 13.31 -7.26 -0.48
N ASN A 40 14.14 -6.24 -0.74
CA ASN A 40 13.99 -4.92 -0.12
C ASN A 40 12.72 -4.21 -0.58
N TRP A 41 12.36 -4.32 -1.86
CA TRP A 41 11.13 -3.77 -2.41
C TRP A 41 9.89 -4.42 -1.75
N MET A 42 9.84 -5.76 -1.67
CA MET A 42 8.78 -6.46 -0.92
C MET A 42 8.80 -6.12 0.59
N GLY A 43 9.97 -5.84 1.15
CA GLY A 43 10.10 -5.37 2.53
C GLY A 43 9.43 -4.02 2.78
N ALA A 44 9.42 -3.13 1.78
CA ALA A 44 8.65 -1.89 1.84
C ALA A 44 7.14 -2.16 1.89
N HIS A 45 6.64 -3.09 1.07
CA HIS A 45 5.23 -3.51 1.07
C HIS A 45 4.80 -4.03 2.44
N ALA A 46 5.59 -4.93 3.04
CA ALA A 46 5.34 -5.44 4.38
C ALA A 46 5.29 -4.32 5.43
N THR A 47 6.13 -3.29 5.28
CA THR A 47 6.13 -2.12 6.17
C THR A 47 4.85 -1.30 6.00
N PHE A 48 4.34 -1.09 4.78
CA PHE A 48 3.08 -0.37 4.56
C PHE A 48 1.89 -1.10 5.18
N ARG A 49 1.84 -2.42 5.01
CA ARG A 49 0.82 -3.28 5.64
C ARG A 49 0.86 -3.13 7.16
N ALA A 50 2.04 -3.23 7.76
CA ALA A 50 2.21 -3.12 9.20
C ALA A 50 1.81 -1.73 9.73
N LEU A 51 2.21 -0.65 9.05
CA LEU A 51 1.82 0.71 9.45
C LEU A 51 0.30 0.92 9.33
N GLY A 52 -0.32 0.43 8.26
CA GLY A 52 -1.78 0.48 8.08
C GLY A 52 -2.53 -0.28 9.19
N GLU A 53 -2.03 -1.46 9.57
CA GLU A 53 -2.56 -2.23 10.71
C GLU A 53 -2.46 -1.44 12.01
N MET A 54 -1.25 -0.96 12.35
CA MET A 54 -1.00 -0.22 13.60
C MET A 54 -1.90 1.00 13.73
N ILE A 55 -2.13 1.74 12.64
CA ILE A 55 -3.03 2.90 12.63
C ILE A 55 -4.45 2.48 13.01
N VAL A 56 -4.98 1.41 12.40
CA VAL A 56 -6.35 0.93 12.67
C VAL A 56 -6.46 0.40 14.10
N GLU A 57 -5.55 -0.47 14.53
CA GLU A 57 -5.56 -1.03 15.88
C GLU A 57 -5.44 0.06 16.96
N ASP A 58 -4.57 1.05 16.76
CA ASP A 58 -4.40 2.16 17.70
C ASP A 58 -5.67 3.02 17.79
N THR A 59 -6.33 3.26 16.65
CA THR A 59 -7.59 4.01 16.61
C THR A 59 -8.72 3.24 17.28
N GLU A 60 -8.85 1.93 17.04
CA GLU A 60 -9.84 1.07 17.70
C GLU A 60 -9.65 1.08 19.21
N ARG A 61 -8.42 0.85 19.69
CA ARG A 61 -8.10 0.89 21.12
C ARG A 61 -8.38 2.24 21.76
N PHE A 62 -8.16 3.35 21.05
CA PHE A 62 -8.53 4.68 21.53
C PHE A 62 -10.05 4.84 21.65
N LEU A 63 -10.81 4.41 20.64
CA LEU A 63 -12.27 4.44 20.64
C LEU A 63 -12.86 3.57 21.75
N ASP A 64 -12.26 2.41 22.02
CA ASP A 64 -12.65 1.45 23.07
C ASP A 64 -12.15 1.84 24.47
N LYS A 65 -11.42 2.95 24.59
CA LYS A 65 -10.85 3.48 25.85
C LYS A 65 -9.77 2.58 26.47
N GLU A 66 -9.08 1.82 25.63
CA GLU A 66 -7.94 0.97 25.98
C GLU A 66 -6.58 1.63 25.67
N MET A 67 -6.60 2.86 25.15
CA MET A 67 -5.43 3.68 24.90
C MET A 67 -5.68 5.12 25.36
N GLU A 68 -4.70 5.69 26.06
CA GLU A 68 -4.70 7.08 26.47
C GLU A 68 -4.62 8.04 25.28
N GLN A 69 -5.30 9.18 25.38
CA GLN A 69 -5.42 10.16 24.29
C GLN A 69 -4.06 10.66 23.80
N ASP A 70 -3.18 11.11 24.69
CA ASP A 70 -1.87 11.68 24.32
C ASP A 70 -1.01 10.64 23.59
N LEU A 71 -1.07 9.38 24.05
CA LEU A 71 -0.37 8.27 23.40
C LEU A 71 -0.93 8.02 22.00
N TYR A 72 -2.25 8.02 21.85
CA TYR A 72 -2.90 7.85 20.55
C TYR A 72 -2.53 8.98 19.58
N LEU A 73 -2.63 10.25 20.00
CA LEU A 73 -2.31 11.43 19.19
C LEU A 73 -0.84 11.43 18.74
N HIS A 74 0.08 11.05 19.63
CA HIS A 74 1.49 10.88 19.26
C HIS A 74 1.68 9.77 18.23
N ARG A 75 1.05 8.61 18.43
CA ARG A 75 1.19 7.45 17.52
C ARG A 75 0.56 7.68 16.15
N ILE A 76 -0.61 8.30 16.07
CA ILE A 76 -1.24 8.62 14.78
C ILE A 76 -0.41 9.63 13.99
N GLY A 77 0.16 10.65 14.65
CA GLY A 77 1.07 11.60 14.01
C GLY A 77 2.32 10.91 13.46
N ARG A 78 2.94 10.02 14.25
CA ARG A 78 4.15 9.31 13.85
C ARG A 78 3.91 8.28 12.73
N HIS A 79 3.00 7.32 12.96
CA HIS A 79 2.77 6.21 12.04
C HIS A 79 2.01 6.66 10.79
N GLY A 80 1.07 7.59 10.93
CA GLY A 80 0.36 8.18 9.80
C GLY A 80 1.29 8.95 8.87
N ASN A 81 2.19 9.78 9.41
CA ASN A 81 3.18 10.50 8.60
C ASN A 81 4.16 9.53 7.90
N ALA A 82 4.64 8.52 8.63
CA ALA A 82 5.53 7.51 8.07
C ALA A 82 4.87 6.77 6.89
N LEU A 83 3.63 6.32 7.05
CA LEU A 83 2.89 5.61 6.00
C LEU A 83 2.74 6.46 4.75
N VAL A 84 2.22 7.69 4.90
CA VAL A 84 1.95 8.59 3.76
C VAL A 84 3.25 8.96 3.05
N HIS A 85 4.29 9.33 3.78
CA HIS A 85 5.57 9.73 3.19
C HIS A 85 6.23 8.57 2.44
N SER A 86 6.24 7.37 3.04
CA SER A 86 6.86 6.21 2.42
C SER A 86 6.10 5.72 1.19
N LEU A 87 4.76 5.72 1.21
CA LEU A 87 3.95 5.35 0.04
C LEU A 87 4.15 6.34 -1.12
N HIS A 88 4.06 7.65 -0.87
CA HIS A 88 4.30 8.64 -1.94
C HIS A 88 5.70 8.47 -2.56
N GLY A 89 6.73 8.26 -1.73
CA GLY A 89 8.10 8.06 -2.21
C GLY A 89 8.25 6.78 -3.04
N HIS A 90 7.62 5.70 -2.61
CA HIS A 90 7.62 4.40 -3.26
C HIS A 90 6.92 4.45 -4.62
N HIS A 91 5.64 4.84 -4.65
CA HIS A 91 4.87 4.91 -5.91
C HIS A 91 5.48 5.91 -6.89
N THR A 92 5.99 7.06 -6.42
CA THR A 92 6.68 8.02 -7.31
C THR A 92 7.89 7.40 -7.99
N TRP A 93 8.63 6.55 -7.29
CA TRP A 93 9.77 5.84 -7.86
C TRP A 93 9.31 4.74 -8.83
N GLU A 94 8.22 4.04 -8.50
CA GLU A 94 7.66 2.99 -9.35
C GLU A 94 7.21 3.52 -10.69
N ASP A 95 6.29 4.49 -10.68
CA ASP A 95 5.71 5.11 -11.87
C ASP A 95 6.79 5.71 -12.78
N ARG A 96 7.80 6.36 -12.19
CA ARG A 96 8.77 7.14 -12.97
C ARG A 96 9.99 6.35 -13.42
N LYS A 97 10.26 5.20 -12.80
CA LYS A 97 11.50 4.45 -13.00
C LYS A 97 11.27 2.96 -13.09
N PHE A 98 10.58 2.37 -12.12
CA PHE A 98 10.52 0.92 -12.02
C PHE A 98 9.59 0.30 -13.06
N PHE A 99 8.33 0.74 -13.13
CA PHE A 99 7.39 0.21 -14.11
C PHE A 99 7.84 0.43 -15.56
N PRO A 100 8.40 1.60 -15.95
CA PRO A 100 8.98 1.76 -17.28
C PRO A 100 10.10 0.77 -17.62
N GLU A 101 10.92 0.36 -16.64
CA GLU A 101 11.94 -0.68 -16.85
C GLU A 101 11.32 -2.05 -17.11
N LEU A 102 10.28 -2.41 -16.35
CA LEU A 102 9.55 -3.67 -16.52
C LEU A 102 8.83 -3.72 -17.88
N GLU A 103 8.18 -2.63 -18.27
CA GLU A 103 7.52 -2.53 -19.58
C GLU A 103 8.52 -2.65 -20.74
N ALA A 104 9.70 -2.02 -20.60
CA ALA A 104 10.76 -2.12 -21.61
C ALA A 104 11.30 -3.54 -21.76
N ALA A 105 11.37 -4.31 -20.66
CA ALA A 105 11.75 -5.72 -20.70
C ALA A 105 10.67 -6.61 -21.34
N ASP A 106 9.39 -6.32 -21.08
CA ASP A 106 8.28 -7.14 -21.59
C ASP A 106 6.95 -6.37 -21.74
N ARG A 107 6.74 -5.85 -22.94
CA ARG A 107 5.55 -5.06 -23.30
C ARG A 107 4.22 -5.80 -23.14
N ARG A 108 4.22 -7.13 -22.99
CA ARG A 108 2.99 -7.91 -22.75
C ARG A 108 2.31 -7.50 -21.44
N PHE A 109 3.07 -6.99 -20.48
CA PHE A 109 2.57 -6.60 -19.15
C PHE A 109 2.22 -5.12 -19.01
N ALA A 110 2.36 -4.31 -20.07
CA ALA A 110 2.11 -2.87 -20.04
C ALA A 110 0.72 -2.51 -19.44
N SER A 111 -0.33 -3.21 -19.88
CA SER A 111 -1.69 -2.98 -19.35
C SER A 111 -1.86 -3.32 -17.87
N GLY A 112 -1.05 -4.24 -17.33
CA GLY A 112 -1.06 -4.56 -15.90
C GLY A 112 -0.33 -3.49 -15.09
N LEU A 113 0.78 -2.97 -15.62
CA LEU A 113 1.52 -1.86 -15.00
C LEU A 113 0.70 -0.57 -15.01
N GLU A 114 0.05 -0.22 -16.13
CA GLU A 114 -0.87 0.93 -16.22
C GLU A 114 -2.03 0.82 -15.23
N MET A 115 -2.53 -0.39 -14.99
CA MET A 115 -3.57 -0.64 -13.99
C MET A 115 -3.06 -0.34 -12.56
N LEU A 116 -1.83 -0.75 -12.23
CA LEU A 116 -1.21 -0.45 -10.93
C LEU A 116 -0.94 1.05 -10.74
N GLU A 117 -0.50 1.75 -11.79
CA GLU A 117 -0.39 3.22 -11.76
C GLU A 117 -1.77 3.88 -11.49
N GLY A 118 -2.83 3.33 -12.10
CA GLY A 118 -4.21 3.76 -11.82
C GLY A 118 -4.62 3.55 -10.36
N ASP A 119 -4.18 2.45 -9.75
CA ASP A 119 -4.38 2.20 -8.31
C ASP A 119 -3.63 3.25 -7.46
N HIS A 120 -2.41 3.65 -7.84
CA HIS A 120 -1.67 4.70 -7.11
C HIS A 120 -2.46 6.01 -7.05
N VAL A 121 -3.04 6.44 -8.17
CA VAL A 121 -3.90 7.64 -8.21
C VAL A 121 -5.11 7.51 -7.28
N GLY A 122 -5.74 6.34 -7.25
CA GLY A 122 -6.84 6.05 -6.33
C GLY A 122 -6.42 6.12 -4.86
N LEU A 123 -5.27 5.53 -4.54
CA LEU A 123 -4.73 5.50 -3.18
C LEU A 123 -4.35 6.90 -2.70
N ASP A 124 -3.75 7.73 -3.54
CA ASP A 124 -3.37 9.10 -3.21
C ASP A 124 -4.58 9.93 -2.72
N GLY A 125 -5.74 9.77 -3.34
CA GLY A 125 -6.98 10.43 -2.89
C GLY A 125 -7.43 9.99 -1.49
N VAL A 126 -7.23 8.71 -1.16
CA VAL A 126 -7.53 8.16 0.17
C VAL A 126 -6.50 8.65 1.20
N LEU A 127 -5.20 8.65 0.85
CA LEU A 127 -4.10 9.11 1.71
C LEU A 127 -4.22 10.61 2.03
N ASP A 128 -4.60 11.43 1.06
CA ASP A 128 -4.85 12.86 1.25
C ASP A 128 -6.03 13.10 2.22
N SER A 129 -7.11 12.34 2.06
CA SER A 129 -8.25 12.40 2.98
C SER A 129 -7.91 11.90 4.39
N PHE A 130 -7.06 10.87 4.50
CA PHE A 130 -6.54 10.38 5.78
C PHE A 130 -5.64 11.42 6.45
N THR A 131 -4.75 12.05 5.69
CA THR A 131 -3.84 13.10 6.18
C THR A 131 -4.62 14.28 6.75
N ARG A 132 -5.69 14.71 6.08
CA ARG A 132 -6.60 15.74 6.62
C ARG A 132 -7.21 15.35 7.95
N ALA A 133 -7.70 14.11 8.07
CA ALA A 133 -8.31 13.64 9.32
C ALA A 133 -7.29 13.51 10.46
N GLY A 134 -6.11 12.97 10.19
CA GLY A 134 -5.01 12.90 11.16
C GLY A 134 -4.53 14.27 11.64
N ASN A 135 -4.43 15.25 10.74
CA ASN A 135 -4.10 16.62 11.12
C ASN A 135 -5.22 17.27 11.96
N ARG A 136 -6.49 17.01 11.62
CA ARG A 136 -7.64 17.50 12.38
C ARG A 136 -7.66 16.91 13.79
N MET A 137 -7.36 15.62 13.95
CA MET A 137 -7.20 14.97 15.26
C MET A 137 -6.22 15.73 16.16
N ILE A 138 -5.04 16.05 15.65
CA ILE A 138 -4.00 16.76 16.41
C ILE A 138 -4.44 18.18 16.77
N GLN A 139 -5.16 18.87 15.87
CA GLN A 139 -5.66 20.22 16.13
C GLN A 139 -6.79 20.25 17.18
N LEU A 140 -7.67 19.24 17.18
CA LEU A 140 -8.81 19.16 18.09
C LEU A 140 -8.39 19.00 19.55
N GLU A 141 -7.20 18.47 19.83
CA GLU A 141 -6.64 18.38 21.18
C GLU A 141 -6.63 19.75 21.89
N VAL A 142 -6.40 20.83 21.14
CA VAL A 142 -6.35 22.20 21.67
C VAL A 142 -7.67 22.94 21.42
N LEU A 143 -8.29 22.73 20.25
CA LEU A 143 -9.42 23.54 19.81
C LEU A 143 -10.76 23.09 20.39
N ASP A 144 -11.03 21.78 20.38
CA ASP A 144 -12.27 21.18 20.87
C ASP A 144 -12.09 19.68 21.14
N PRO A 145 -11.58 19.30 22.33
CA PRO A 145 -11.35 17.90 22.68
C PRO A 145 -12.60 17.02 22.64
N SER A 146 -13.80 17.62 22.72
CA SER A 146 -15.05 16.87 22.70
C SER A 146 -15.30 16.16 21.36
N GLN A 147 -14.70 16.64 20.27
CA GLN A 147 -14.84 16.07 18.92
C GLN A 147 -13.80 14.99 18.58
N LEU A 148 -12.82 14.72 19.47
CA LEU A 148 -11.72 13.80 19.17
C LEU A 148 -12.18 12.38 18.86
N ARG A 149 -13.25 11.89 19.52
CA ARG A 149 -13.76 10.54 19.27
C ARG A 149 -14.47 10.42 17.92
N ASP A 150 -15.22 11.45 17.53
CA ASP A 150 -15.89 11.48 16.22
C ASP A 150 -14.84 11.52 15.10
N GLU A 151 -13.82 12.36 15.25
CA GLU A 151 -12.73 12.44 14.29
C GLU A 151 -11.88 11.15 14.26
N ALA A 152 -11.69 10.47 15.39
CA ALA A 152 -11.05 9.17 15.42
C ALA A 152 -11.87 8.12 14.65
N GLY A 153 -13.21 8.18 14.68
CA GLY A 153 -14.05 7.35 13.82
C GLY A 153 -13.80 7.59 12.32
N GLU A 154 -13.58 8.86 11.94
CA GLU A 154 -13.22 9.23 10.56
C GLU A 154 -11.82 8.75 10.15
N VAL A 155 -10.86 8.76 11.07
CA VAL A 155 -9.52 8.16 10.89
C VAL A 155 -9.63 6.65 10.72
N LEU A 156 -10.40 5.96 11.58
CA LEU A 156 -10.60 4.51 11.52
C LEU A 156 -11.15 4.08 10.15
N LYS A 157 -12.20 4.76 9.69
CA LYS A 157 -12.84 4.49 8.40
C LYS A 157 -11.83 4.62 7.25
N LYS A 158 -11.02 5.68 7.25
CA LYS A 158 -10.02 5.93 6.19
C LYS A 158 -8.85 4.96 6.28
N GLY A 159 -8.34 4.69 7.48
CA GLY A 159 -7.30 3.68 7.72
C GLY A 159 -7.75 2.29 7.25
N GLY A 160 -8.99 1.90 7.54
CA GLY A 160 -9.57 0.66 7.03
C GLY A 160 -9.68 0.61 5.51
N THR A 161 -10.00 1.73 4.86
CA THR A 161 -9.97 1.83 3.39
C THR A 161 -8.55 1.67 2.85
N ILE A 162 -7.55 2.35 3.43
CA ILE A 162 -6.14 2.21 3.05
C ILE A 162 -5.70 0.74 3.16
N ARG A 163 -6.03 0.07 4.27
CA ARG A 163 -5.68 -1.35 4.46
C ARG A 163 -6.25 -2.25 3.36
N ARG A 164 -7.55 -2.12 3.05
CA ARG A 164 -8.18 -2.92 1.98
C ARG A 164 -7.56 -2.63 0.61
N PHE A 165 -7.26 -1.35 0.35
CA PHE A 165 -6.62 -0.92 -0.89
C PHE A 165 -5.23 -1.54 -1.03
N LEU A 166 -4.38 -1.39 0.00
CA LEU A 166 -3.04 -1.96 0.03
C LEU A 166 -3.05 -3.48 -0.04
N ASP A 167 -4.04 -4.15 0.58
CA ASP A 167 -4.23 -5.60 0.44
C ASP A 167 -4.29 -6.02 -1.02
N ARG A 168 -5.26 -5.49 -1.77
CA ARG A 168 -5.44 -5.82 -3.18
C ARG A 168 -4.29 -5.34 -4.05
N HIS A 169 -3.89 -4.08 -3.90
CA HIS A 169 -2.87 -3.44 -4.74
C HIS A 169 -1.52 -4.17 -4.65
N LEU A 170 -0.96 -4.29 -3.45
CA LEU A 170 0.37 -4.88 -3.27
C LEU A 170 0.36 -6.38 -3.62
N THR A 171 -0.75 -7.09 -3.42
CA THR A 171 -0.87 -8.49 -3.83
C THR A 171 -0.86 -8.63 -5.35
N ASP A 172 -1.60 -7.79 -6.08
CA ASP A 172 -1.57 -7.78 -7.55
C ASP A 172 -0.20 -7.39 -8.07
N GLU A 173 0.40 -6.35 -7.48
CA GLU A 173 1.70 -5.85 -7.87
C GLU A 173 2.79 -6.91 -7.71
N GLU A 174 2.87 -7.55 -6.54
CA GLU A 174 3.82 -8.64 -6.33
C GLU A 174 3.62 -9.80 -7.32
N ASP A 175 2.36 -10.19 -7.57
CA ASP A 175 2.01 -11.28 -8.50
C ASP A 175 2.34 -10.96 -9.97
N LEU A 176 2.38 -9.68 -10.33
CA LEU A 176 2.77 -9.21 -11.65
C LEU A 176 4.29 -8.99 -11.75
N VAL A 177 4.85 -8.21 -10.84
CA VAL A 177 6.19 -7.62 -10.92
C VAL A 177 7.26 -8.65 -10.60
N VAL A 178 7.13 -9.42 -9.51
CA VAL A 178 8.18 -10.36 -9.10
C VAL A 178 8.45 -11.41 -10.19
N PRO A 179 7.44 -12.06 -10.81
CA PRO A 179 7.69 -12.97 -11.92
C PRO A 179 8.39 -12.33 -13.13
N ILE A 180 8.12 -11.06 -13.44
CA ILE A 180 8.83 -10.32 -14.52
C ILE A 180 10.31 -10.20 -14.17
N LEU A 181 10.63 -9.78 -12.94
CA LEU A 181 12.01 -9.62 -12.48
C LEU A 181 12.77 -10.96 -12.55
N LEU A 182 12.15 -12.04 -12.07
CA LEU A 182 12.75 -13.37 -12.07
C LEU A 182 12.97 -13.91 -13.47
N HIS A 183 12.01 -13.70 -14.37
CA HIS A 183 12.08 -14.16 -15.76
C HIS A 183 13.18 -13.44 -16.55
N HIS A 184 13.27 -12.12 -16.40
CA HIS A 184 14.16 -11.27 -17.18
C HIS A 184 15.49 -10.96 -16.49
N ARG A 185 15.73 -11.46 -15.26
CA ARG A 185 16.97 -11.26 -14.48
C ARG A 185 17.26 -9.78 -14.23
N LEU A 186 16.21 -9.05 -13.86
CA LEU A 186 16.31 -7.62 -13.59
C LEU A 186 16.71 -7.38 -12.14
N ARG A 187 17.43 -6.28 -11.91
CA ARG A 187 17.83 -5.79 -10.57
C ARG A 187 18.75 -6.72 -9.77
N GLY A 188 19.38 -7.70 -10.42
CA GLY A 188 20.49 -8.52 -9.91
C GLY A 188 20.74 -9.76 -10.76
#